data_AF-A0A429HQY0-F1
#
_entry.id   AF-A0A429HQY0-F1
#
_cell.length_a   1.000
_cell.length_b   1.000
_cell.length_c   1.000
_cell.angle_alpha   90.00
_cell.angle_beta   90.00
_cell.angle_gamma   90.00
#
_symmetry.space_group_name_H-M   'P 1'
#
loop_
_entity.id
_entity.type
_entity.pdbx_description
1 polymer ?
#
loop_
_entity_poly.entity_id
_entity_poly.type
_entity_poly.pdbx_seq_one_letter_code
_entity_poly.pdbx_strand_id
1 'polypeptide(L)'
;MLKRLAAALSCTALALGGAVAIAPTAQASPQSCYYYVLEQYPGADEEVAERACRIGGRGGTENFRACYHELRRDHIPAVVAGEACRRAARG
;
A
#
# COMPACT_ATOMS: atom_id res chain seq x y z
N MET A 1 -40.07 -8.67 57.50
CA MET A 1 -41.11 -9.27 56.64
C MET A 1 -40.68 -9.18 55.19
N LEU A 2 -40.85 -10.28 54.45
CA LEU A 2 -40.87 -10.49 52.98
C LEU A 2 -39.81 -9.77 52.11
N LYS A 3 -38.85 -10.51 51.54
CA LYS A 3 -38.93 -11.36 50.32
C LYS A 3 -39.01 -10.58 49.00
N ARG A 4 -37.99 -10.87 48.16
CA ARG A 4 -38.00 -11.03 46.69
C ARG A 4 -37.87 -9.77 45.82
N LEU A 5 -36.67 -9.60 45.27
CA LEU A 5 -36.40 -9.25 43.87
C LEU A 5 -35.16 -10.08 43.49
N ALA A 6 -35.20 -11.16 42.68
CA ALA A 6 -35.44 -11.20 41.23
C ALA A 6 -34.62 -10.09 40.53
N ALA A 7 -33.75 -10.33 39.56
CA ALA A 7 -33.25 -11.46 38.82
C ALA A 7 -32.09 -10.89 37.97
N ALA A 8 -31.39 -11.74 37.21
CA ALA A 8 -30.72 -11.35 35.97
C ALA A 8 -29.35 -10.62 36.16
N LEU A 9 -28.26 -10.89 35.45
CA LEU A 9 -28.01 -11.72 34.29
C LEU A 9 -26.59 -12.29 34.39
N SER A 10 -26.48 -13.53 33.94
CA SER A 10 -25.32 -14.10 33.27
C SER A 10 -24.49 -13.06 32.49
N CYS A 11 -23.35 -12.66 33.02
CA CYS A 11 -22.28 -12.08 32.21
C CYS A 11 -21.52 -13.23 31.55
N THR A 12 -22.02 -13.68 30.41
CA THR A 12 -21.18 -14.36 29.41
C THR A 12 -20.05 -13.41 29.08
N ALA A 13 -18.86 -13.71 29.61
CA ALA A 13 -17.62 -13.07 29.19
C ALA A 13 -17.42 -13.40 27.70
N LEU A 14 -17.86 -12.48 26.83
CA LEU A 14 -17.38 -12.43 25.46
C LEU A 14 -15.91 -12.03 25.55
N ALA A 15 -15.04 -13.02 25.76
CA ALA A 15 -13.66 -12.97 25.35
C ALA A 15 -13.63 -12.96 23.82
N LEU A 16 -14.09 -11.86 23.23
CA LEU A 16 -13.71 -11.47 21.88
C LEU A 16 -12.22 -11.16 21.99
N GLY A 17 -11.40 -12.20 21.81
CA GLY A 17 -10.02 -12.05 21.42
C GLY A 17 -10.04 -11.11 20.23
N GLY A 18 -9.66 -9.86 20.47
CA GLY A 18 -9.60 -8.84 19.45
C GLY A 18 -8.64 -9.36 18.40
N ALA A 19 -9.19 -9.93 17.32
CA ALA A 19 -8.50 -10.04 16.07
C ALA A 19 -8.16 -8.59 15.73
N VAL A 20 -6.93 -8.20 16.04
CA VAL A 20 -6.39 -6.92 15.60
C VAL A 20 -6.44 -7.05 14.09
N ALA A 21 -7.46 -6.46 13.48
CA ALA A 21 -7.46 -6.22 12.06
C ALA A 21 -6.22 -5.35 11.84
N ILE A 22 -5.13 -5.99 11.44
CA ILE A 22 -3.98 -5.34 10.86
C ILE A 22 -4.51 -4.61 9.63
N ALA A 23 -5.00 -3.39 9.84
CA ALA A 23 -5.24 -2.45 8.78
C ALA A 23 -3.94 -2.39 7.97
N PRO A 24 -3.99 -2.40 6.62
CA PRO A 24 -2.80 -2.30 5.82
C PRO A 24 -2.07 -1.04 6.29
N THR A 25 -0.91 -1.22 6.91
CA THR A 25 -0.07 -0.09 7.25
C THR A 25 0.21 0.63 5.93
N ALA A 26 0.16 1.96 5.91
CA ALA A 26 0.30 2.81 4.73
C ALA A 26 1.71 2.74 4.09
N GLN A 27 2.28 1.55 3.92
CA GLN A 27 3.58 1.26 3.32
C GLN A 27 3.48 0.79 1.86
N ALA A 28 2.35 0.97 1.19
CA ALA A 28 2.16 0.49 -0.19
C ALA A 28 2.63 1.47 -1.27
N SER A 29 3.40 2.52 -0.95
CA SER A 29 3.78 3.54 -1.95
C SER A 29 4.62 2.95 -3.10
N PRO A 30 5.69 2.14 -2.88
CA PRO A 30 6.46 1.55 -3.98
C PRO A 30 5.69 0.44 -4.69
N GLN A 31 4.89 -0.34 -3.95
CA GLN A 31 4.08 -1.41 -4.57
C GLN A 31 2.98 -0.86 -5.48
N SER A 32 2.36 0.27 -5.13
CA SER A 32 1.36 0.91 -5.98
C SER A 32 1.94 1.39 -7.32
N CYS A 33 3.20 1.82 -7.32
CA CYS A 33 3.95 2.13 -8.53
C CYS A 33 4.21 0.87 -9.35
N TYR A 34 4.71 -0.20 -8.71
CA TYR A 34 5.06 -1.45 -9.39
C TYR A 34 3.87 -2.05 -10.14
N TYR A 35 2.76 -2.27 -9.42
CA TYR A 35 1.57 -2.86 -10.02
C TYR A 35 0.96 -1.97 -11.11
N TYR A 36 1.01 -0.64 -10.94
CA TYR A 36 0.56 0.28 -11.97
C TYR A 36 1.39 0.17 -13.26
N VAL A 37 2.72 0.01 -13.16
CA VAL A 37 3.57 -0.19 -14.34
C VAL A 37 3.19 -1.48 -15.06
N LEU A 38 3.04 -2.60 -14.35
CA LEU A 38 2.70 -3.89 -14.95
C LEU A 38 1.29 -3.91 -15.56
N GLU A 39 0.33 -3.23 -14.91
CA GLU A 39 -1.03 -3.13 -15.41
C GLU A 39 -1.10 -2.31 -16.71
N GLN A 40 -0.40 -1.17 -16.75
CA GLN A 40 -0.43 -0.27 -17.91
C GLN A 40 0.56 -0.67 -19.02
N TYR A 41 1.57 -1.47 -18.68
CA TYR A 41 2.58 -1.96 -19.61
C TYR A 41 2.98 -3.40 -19.26
N PRO A 42 2.18 -4.41 -19.67
CA PRO A 42 2.38 -5.82 -19.31
C PRO A 42 3.69 -6.45 -19.80
N GLY A 43 4.42 -5.79 -20.70
CA GLY A 43 5.74 -6.20 -21.18
C GLY A 43 6.90 -5.49 -20.48
N ALA A 44 6.66 -4.82 -19.36
CA ALA A 44 7.71 -4.17 -18.57
C ALA A 44 8.67 -5.21 -18.00
N ASP A 45 9.94 -4.86 -17.87
CA ASP A 45 10.86 -5.63 -17.06
C ASP A 45 10.49 -5.46 -15.57
N GLU A 46 10.08 -6.55 -14.93
CA GLU A 46 9.64 -6.58 -13.53
C GLU A 46 10.74 -6.09 -12.57
N GLU A 47 12.01 -6.47 -12.80
CA GLU A 47 13.12 -6.08 -11.94
C GLU A 47 13.42 -4.57 -12.08
N VAL A 48 13.36 -4.03 -13.30
CA VAL A 48 13.51 -2.59 -13.54
C VAL A 48 12.34 -1.82 -12.91
N ALA A 49 11.11 -2.28 -13.10
CA ALA A 49 9.92 -1.65 -12.53
C ALA A 49 10.01 -1.61 -11.00
N GLU A 50 10.33 -2.73 -10.34
CA GLU A 50 10.44 -2.79 -8.89
C GLU A 50 11.56 -1.86 -8.37
N ARG A 51 12.74 -1.89 -8.99
CA ARG A 51 13.88 -1.03 -8.62
C ARG A 51 13.53 0.44 -8.76
N ALA A 52 12.95 0.85 -9.89
CA ALA A 52 12.56 2.23 -10.13
C ALA A 52 11.50 2.71 -9.12
N CYS A 53 10.52 1.86 -8.80
CA CYS A 53 9.49 2.19 -7.83
C CYS A 53 10.03 2.29 -6.40
N ARG A 54 11.01 1.46 -6.01
CA ARG A 54 11.72 1.63 -4.72
C ARG A 54 12.50 2.94 -4.66
N ILE A 55 13.09 3.39 -5.77
CA ILE A 55 13.73 4.71 -5.85
C ILE A 55 12.69 5.82 -5.61
N GLY A 56 11.58 5.80 -6.37
CA GLY A 56 10.49 6.78 -6.22
C GLY A 56 9.85 6.78 -4.82
N GLY A 57 9.83 5.61 -4.18
CA GLY A 57 9.40 5.38 -2.79
C GLY A 57 10.11 6.24 -1.74
N ARG A 58 11.34 6.67 -2.02
CA ARG A 58 12.09 7.55 -1.12
C ARG A 58 11.57 9.00 -1.10
N GLY A 59 10.69 9.37 -2.03
CA GLY A 59 10.08 10.69 -2.10
C GLY A 59 11.04 11.80 -2.53
N GLY A 60 10.49 12.99 -2.77
CA GLY A 60 11.26 14.16 -3.22
C GLY A 60 11.55 14.19 -4.73
N THR A 61 11.94 15.38 -5.22
CA THR A 61 12.07 15.66 -6.66
C THR A 61 13.21 14.86 -7.32
N GLU A 62 14.32 14.64 -6.61
CA GLU A 62 15.46 13.87 -7.12
C GLU A 62 15.05 12.41 -7.37
N ASN A 63 14.45 11.76 -6.39
CA ASN A 63 14.01 10.37 -6.50
C ASN A 63 12.88 10.21 -7.54
N PHE A 64 11.99 11.19 -7.66
CA PHE A 64 11.00 11.21 -8.75
C PHE A 64 11.69 11.19 -10.13
N ARG A 65 12.70 12.04 -10.35
CA ARG A 65 13.44 12.11 -11.62
C ARG A 65 14.20 10.82 -11.90
N ALA A 66 14.83 10.23 -10.87
CA ALA A 66 15.55 8.97 -11.00
C ALA A 66 14.61 7.80 -11.33
N CYS A 67 13.48 7.68 -10.63
CA CYS A 67 12.42 6.72 -10.95
C CYS A 67 11.94 6.88 -12.41
N TYR A 68 11.64 8.12 -12.81
CA TYR A 68 11.16 8.41 -14.15
C TYR A 68 12.18 8.03 -15.21
N HIS A 69 13.46 8.35 -14.99
CA HIS A 69 14.53 8.04 -15.93
C HIS A 69 14.74 6.52 -16.10
N GLU A 70 14.75 5.76 -15.00
CA GLU A 70 14.88 4.29 -15.04
C GLU A 70 13.75 3.66 -15.86
N LEU A 71 12.49 3.99 -15.57
CA LEU A 71 11.35 3.48 -16.34
C LEU A 71 11.41 3.89 -17.82
N ARG A 72 11.85 5.11 -18.11
CA ARG A 72 12.00 5.57 -19.51
C ARG A 72 13.12 4.85 -20.25
N ARG A 73 14.21 4.48 -19.56
CA ARG A 73 15.30 3.69 -20.13
C ARG A 73 14.83 2.29 -20.52
N ASP A 74 13.84 1.77 -19.80
CA ASP A 74 13.13 0.54 -20.11
C ASP A 74 11.93 0.73 -21.06
N HIS A 75 11.89 1.87 -21.77
CA HIS A 75 10.90 2.15 -22.81
C HIS A 75 9.45 2.32 -22.33
N ILE A 76 9.20 2.27 -21.01
CA ILE A 76 7.87 2.50 -20.41
C ILE A 76 7.35 3.90 -20.80
N PRO A 77 6.14 4.04 -21.37
CA PRO A 77 5.61 5.32 -21.84
C PRO A 77 5.69 6.45 -20.81
N ALA A 78 6.01 7.67 -21.24
CA ALA A 78 6.25 8.82 -20.36
C ALA A 78 5.11 9.12 -19.38
N VAL A 79 3.86 9.02 -19.85
CA VAL A 79 2.68 9.20 -19.01
C VAL A 79 2.55 8.10 -17.94
N VAL A 80 2.87 6.85 -18.29
CA VAL A 80 2.88 5.73 -17.33
C VAL A 80 4.01 5.91 -16.32
N ALA A 81 5.23 6.18 -16.77
CA ALA A 81 6.38 6.39 -15.89
C ALA A 81 6.16 7.56 -14.91
N GLY A 82 5.65 8.69 -15.40
CA GLY A 82 5.37 9.85 -14.57
C GLY A 82 4.30 9.60 -13.50
N GLU A 83 3.23 8.88 -13.85
CA GLU A 83 2.18 8.55 -12.90
C GLU A 83 2.63 7.48 -11.91
N ALA A 84 3.35 6.45 -12.35
CA ALA A 84 3.95 5.43 -11.50
C ALA A 84 4.84 6.07 -10.43
N CYS A 85 5.76 6.96 -10.82
CA CYS A 85 6.66 7.61 -9.89
C CYS A 85 5.96 8.60 -8.94
N ARG A 86 4.83 9.20 -9.33
CA ARG A 86 4.00 9.99 -8.40
C ARG A 86 3.34 9.08 -7.35
N ARG A 87 2.83 7.92 -7.76
CA ARG A 87 2.26 6.92 -6.86
C ARG A 87 3.30 6.36 -5.90
N ALA A 88 4.54 6.16 -6.39
CA ALA A 88 5.66 5.71 -5.59
C ALA A 88 5.89 6.57 -4.33
N ALA A 89 5.68 7.89 -4.41
CA ALA A 89 5.88 8.80 -3.30
C ALA A 89 4.63 9.03 -2.41
N ARG A 90 3.48 8.42 -2.75
CA ARG A 90 2.23 8.54 -1.97
C ARG A 90 2.16 7.41 -0.96
N GLY A 91 2.66 7.67 0.25
CA GLY A 91 2.57 6.82 1.44
C GLY A 91 2.33 7.70 2.66
#